data_AF-A0A1B6NRC4-F1
#
_entry.id   AF-A0A1B6NRC4-F1
#
_cell.length_a   1.000
_cell.length_b   1.000
_cell.length_c   1.000
_cell.angle_alpha   90.00
_cell.angle_beta   90.00
_cell.angle_gamma   90.00
#
_symmetry.space_group_name_H-M   'P 1'
#
loop_
_entity.id
_entity.type
_entity.pdbx_description
1 polymer ?
#
loop_
_entity_poly.entity_id
_entity_poly.type
_entity_poly.pdbx_seq_one_letter_code
_entity_poly.pdbx_strand_id
1 'polypeptide(L)'
;VMVLISSLLSTSQDRMKDSASFRLLGMQKRDLYTLNILELGVLGISAATFAVVIASVGAWAAITQWFNLQFSVPWMSLAIGGAALVVLLFAIAIIYVRLVIGRGIMARVRAMV
;
A
#
# COMPACT_ATOMS: atom_id res chain seq x y z
N VAL A 1 -2.24 2.93 6.42
CA VAL A 1 -3.02 3.60 5.32
C VAL A 1 -2.52 5.00 5.04
N MET A 2 -2.47 5.91 6.04
CA MET A 2 -1.95 7.29 5.86
C MET A 2 -0.58 7.33 5.16
N VAL A 3 0.38 6.54 5.65
CA VAL A 3 1.73 6.44 5.06
C VAL A 3 1.70 6.03 3.58
N LEU A 4 0.84 5.07 3.21
CA LEU A 4 0.70 4.63 1.82
C LEU A 4 0.14 5.75 0.94
N ILE A 5 -0.88 6.46 1.42
CA ILE A 5 -1.49 7.59 0.70
C ILE A 5 -0.48 8.74 0.55
N SER A 6 0.22 9.11 1.61
CA SER A 6 1.25 10.17 1.56
C SER A 6 2.39 9.81 0.63
N SER A 7 2.90 8.57 0.70
CA SER A 7 3.91 8.08 -0.22
C SER A 7 3.40 8.16 -1.66
N LEU A 8 2.22 7.60 -1.94
CA LEU A 8 1.57 7.63 -3.25
C LEU A 8 1.42 9.04 -3.81
N LEU A 9 0.87 9.97 -3.04
CA LEU A 9 0.68 11.35 -3.46
C LEU A 9 2.01 12.03 -3.76
N SER A 10 3.00 11.84 -2.87
CA SER A 10 4.34 12.41 -3.02
C SER A 10 5.09 11.85 -4.23
N THR A 11 4.92 10.57 -4.56
CA THR A 11 5.67 9.91 -5.65
C THR A 11 4.87 9.84 -6.97
N SER A 12 3.60 10.24 -6.97
CA SER A 12 2.70 10.05 -8.11
C SER A 12 3.21 10.69 -9.41
N GLN A 13 3.78 11.89 -9.32
CA GLN A 13 4.27 12.62 -10.50
C GLN A 13 5.56 12.04 -11.06
N ASP A 14 6.48 11.59 -10.19
CA ASP A 14 7.74 10.99 -10.62
C ASP A 14 7.50 9.60 -11.21
N ARG A 15 6.64 8.78 -10.59
CA ARG A 15 6.25 7.48 -11.13
C ARG A 15 5.54 7.57 -12.49
N MET A 16 4.81 8.65 -12.76
CA MET A 16 4.24 8.87 -14.09
C MET A 16 5.31 9.14 -15.16
N LYS A 17 6.37 9.88 -14.83
CA LYS A 17 7.48 10.15 -15.75
C LYS A 17 8.25 8.88 -16.05
N ASP A 18 8.62 8.12 -15.01
CA ASP A 18 9.34 6.87 -15.14
C ASP A 18 8.54 5.85 -15.94
N SER A 19 7.23 5.76 -15.68
CA SER A 19 6.32 4.89 -16.44
C SER A 19 6.24 5.25 -17.92
N ALA A 20 6.30 6.54 -18.28
CA ALA A 20 6.32 6.97 -19.66
C ALA A 20 7.66 6.59 -20.33
N SER A 21 8.79 6.81 -19.65
CA SER A 21 10.12 6.39 -20.10
C SER A 21 10.21 4.88 -20.33
N PHE A 22 9.74 4.05 -19.40
CA PHE A 22 9.72 2.60 -19.58
C PHE A 22 8.85 2.16 -20.76
N ARG A 23 7.74 2.87 -21.01
CA ARG A 23 6.89 2.58 -22.16
C ARG A 23 7.56 2.95 -23.49
N LEU A 24 8.37 4.00 -23.52
CA LEU A 24 9.20 4.36 -24.67
C LEU A 24 10.34 3.35 -24.90
N LEU A 25 10.84 2.73 -23.84
CA LEU A 25 11.79 1.62 -23.89
C LEU A 25 11.16 0.27 -24.30
N GLY A 26 9.87 0.25 -24.66
CA GLY A 26 9.17 -0.94 -25.16
C GLY A 26 8.52 -1.81 -24.09
N MET A 27 8.51 -1.39 -22.82
CA MET A 27 7.90 -2.18 -21.75
C MET A 27 6.39 -2.28 -21.92
N GLN A 28 5.85 -3.50 -21.77
CA GLN A 28 4.42 -3.75 -21.89
C GLN A 28 3.66 -3.10 -20.72
N LYS A 29 2.44 -2.61 -21.00
CA LYS A 29 1.57 -1.99 -19.98
C LYS A 29 1.30 -2.93 -18.78
N ARG A 30 1.27 -4.24 -19.02
CA ARG A 30 1.04 -5.27 -17.99
C ARG A 30 2.18 -5.33 -16.98
N ASP A 31 3.42 -5.29 -17.45
CA ASP A 31 4.59 -5.38 -16.58
C ASP A 31 4.71 -4.13 -15.70
N LEU A 32 4.41 -2.97 -16.27
CA LEU A 32 4.33 -1.71 -15.52
C LEU A 32 3.28 -1.78 -14.40
N TYR A 33 2.10 -2.32 -14.69
CA TYR A 33 1.06 -2.50 -13.68
C TYR A 33 1.49 -3.44 -12.57
N THR A 34 2.09 -4.58 -12.92
CA THR A 34 2.59 -5.56 -11.95
C THR A 34 3.67 -4.97 -11.05
N LEU A 35 4.64 -4.25 -11.63
CA LEU A 35 5.71 -3.60 -10.88
C LEU A 35 5.17 -2.60 -9.85
N ASN A 36 4.25 -1.73 -10.29
CA ASN A 36 3.70 -0.70 -9.41
C ASN A 36 2.86 -1.28 -8.26
N ILE A 37 2.10 -2.36 -8.55
CA ILE A 37 1.33 -3.10 -7.54
C ILE A 37 2.27 -3.79 -6.55
N LEU A 38 3.36 -4.39 -7.01
CA LEU A 38 4.34 -5.03 -6.13
C LEU A 38 5.02 -4.03 -5.21
N GLU A 39 5.48 -2.90 -5.73
CA GLU A 39 6.12 -1.85 -4.92
C GLU A 39 5.15 -1.33 -3.84
N LEU A 40 3.89 -1.04 -4.21
CA LEU A 40 2.86 -0.62 -3.26
C LEU A 40 2.46 -1.70 -2.28
N GLY A 41 2.45 -2.97 -2.72
CA GLY A 41 2.20 -4.12 -1.88
C GLY A 41 3.27 -4.27 -0.81
N VAL A 42 4.55 -4.19 -1.18
CA VAL A 42 5.68 -4.30 -0.24
C VAL A 42 5.68 -3.15 0.77
N LEU A 43 5.46 -1.91 0.32
CA LEU A 43 5.33 -0.76 1.22
C LEU A 43 4.12 -0.87 2.15
N GLY A 44 2.98 -1.33 1.62
CA GLY A 44 1.76 -1.53 2.40
C GLY A 44 1.93 -2.61 3.47
N ILE A 45 2.48 -3.77 3.10
CA ILE A 45 2.68 -4.91 4.00
C ILE A 45 3.69 -4.56 5.09
N SER A 46 4.82 -3.93 4.75
CA SER A 46 5.81 -3.52 5.75
C SER A 46 5.20 -2.57 6.78
N ALA A 47 4.48 -1.53 6.35
CA ALA A 47 3.79 -0.62 7.25
C ALA A 47 2.70 -1.31 8.10
N ALA A 48 1.96 -2.26 7.53
CA ALA A 48 0.95 -3.04 8.24
C ALA A 48 1.57 -3.87 9.37
N THR A 49 2.69 -4.55 9.10
CA THR A 49 3.41 -5.35 10.10
C THR A 49 3.85 -4.47 11.27
N PHE A 50 4.44 -3.30 10.99
CA PHE A 50 4.81 -2.35 12.04
C PHE A 50 3.60 -1.91 12.88
N ALA A 51 2.47 -1.60 12.23
CA ALA A 51 1.26 -1.19 12.93
C ALA A 51 0.72 -2.30 13.85
N VAL A 52 0.69 -3.55 13.39
CA VAL A 52 0.24 -4.70 14.18
C VAL A 52 1.14 -4.93 15.39
N VAL A 53 2.46 -4.84 15.21
CA VAL A 53 3.42 -4.99 16.32
C VAL A 53 3.22 -3.91 17.36
N ILE A 54 3.17 -2.63 16.95
CA ILE A 54 2.99 -1.50 17.86
C ILE A 54 1.64 -1.59 18.59
N ALA A 55 0.56 -1.91 17.88
CA ALA A 55 -0.75 -2.06 18.48
C ALA A 55 -0.80 -3.22 19.48
N SER A 56 -0.15 -4.35 19.17
CA SER A 56 -0.11 -5.52 20.06
C SER A 56 0.70 -5.24 21.32
N VAL A 57 1.85 -4.60 21.19
CA VAL A 57 2.68 -4.17 22.35
C VAL A 57 1.93 -3.14 23.19
N GLY A 58 1.27 -2.18 22.55
CA GLY A 58 0.44 -1.18 23.23
C GLY A 58 -0.73 -1.81 23.98
N ALA A 59 -1.42 -2.78 23.39
CA ALA A 59 -2.51 -3.50 24.03
C ALA A 59 -2.02 -4.33 25.22
N TRP A 60 -0.89 -5.02 25.08
CA TRP A 60 -0.26 -5.76 26.17
C TRP A 60 0.13 -4.84 27.33
N ALA A 61 0.81 -3.73 27.04
CA ALA A 61 1.20 -2.74 28.05
C ALA A 61 -0.03 -2.13 28.73
N ALA A 62 -1.09 -1.83 27.97
CA ALA A 62 -2.30 -1.27 28.53
C ALA A 62 -2.99 -2.24 29.50
N ILE A 63 -3.15 -3.50 29.09
CA ILE A 63 -3.87 -4.51 29.87
C ILE A 63 -3.09 -4.93 31.12
N THR A 64 -1.76 -5.05 31.02
CA THR A 64 -0.91 -5.46 32.15
C THR A 64 -0.68 -4.32 33.15
N GLN A 65 -0.38 -3.10 32.68
CA GLN A 65 0.02 -2.01 33.57
C GLN A 65 -1.17 -1.23 34.16
N TRP A 66 -2.21 -0.96 33.38
CA TRP A 66 -3.38 -0.20 33.87
C TRP A 66 -4.48 -1.09 34.44
N PHE A 67 -4.73 -2.23 33.80
CA PHE A 67 -5.89 -3.06 34.13
C PHE A 67 -5.55 -4.27 34.99
N ASN A 68 -4.26 -4.59 35.16
CA ASN A 68 -3.76 -5.73 35.95
C ASN A 68 -4.48 -7.06 35.63
N LEU A 69 -4.88 -7.22 34.36
CA LEU A 69 -5.66 -8.34 33.84
C LEU A 69 -4.74 -9.30 33.07
N GLN A 70 -5.08 -10.58 33.05
CA GLN A 70 -4.35 -11.54 32.22
C GLN A 70 -4.61 -11.25 30.74
N PHE A 71 -3.55 -10.88 30.02
CA PHE A 71 -3.63 -10.61 28.60
C PHE A 71 -3.90 -11.90 27.82
N SER A 72 -5.08 -12.00 27.22
CA SER A 72 -5.43 -13.05 26.27
C SER A 72 -5.45 -12.46 24.87
N VAL A 73 -4.65 -13.02 23.97
CA VAL A 73 -4.56 -12.55 22.57
C VAL A 73 -5.84 -12.95 21.83
N PRO A 74 -6.64 -11.99 21.31
CA PRO A 74 -7.82 -12.29 20.55
C PRO A 74 -7.44 -12.67 19.11
N TRP A 75 -6.97 -13.90 18.91
CA TRP A 75 -6.47 -14.42 17.63
C TRP A 75 -7.46 -14.25 16.48
N MET A 76 -8.76 -14.46 16.73
CA MET A 76 -9.82 -14.29 15.74
C MET A 76 -9.91 -12.83 15.27
N SER A 77 -9.94 -11.88 16.20
CA SER A 77 -10.03 -10.46 15.89
C SER A 77 -8.77 -9.95 15.18
N LEU A 78 -7.60 -10.46 15.57
CA LEU A 78 -6.33 -10.17 14.89
C LEU A 78 -6.33 -10.73 13.45
N ALA A 79 -6.82 -11.95 13.25
CA ALA A 79 -6.89 -12.56 11.92
C ALA A 79 -7.86 -11.80 11.00
N ILE A 80 -9.06 -11.46 11.49
CA ILE A 80 -10.06 -10.70 10.72
C ILE A 80 -9.53 -9.29 10.42
N GLY A 81 -9.00 -8.59 11.43
CA GLY A 81 -8.44 -7.25 11.26
C GLY A 81 -7.25 -7.23 10.30
N GLY A 82 -6.34 -8.20 10.42
CA GLY A 82 -5.19 -8.37 9.53
C GLY A 82 -5.60 -8.67 8.10
N ALA A 83 -6.54 -9.60 7.90
CA ALA A 83 -7.06 -9.93 6.57
C ALA A 83 -7.76 -8.72 5.92
N ALA A 84 -8.61 -8.01 6.67
CA ALA A 84 -9.28 -6.80 6.19
C ALA A 84 -8.27 -5.70 5.80
N LEU A 85 -7.19 -5.54 6.58
CA LEU A 85 -6.13 -4.58 6.30
C LEU A 85 -5.38 -4.95 5.01
N VAL A 86 -5.02 -6.23 4.82
CA VAL A 86 -4.39 -6.71 3.58
C VAL A 86 -5.29 -6.47 2.37
N VAL A 87 -6.57 -6.84 2.46
CA VAL A 87 -7.55 -6.61 1.38
C VAL A 87 -7.65 -5.12 1.04
N LEU A 88 -7.71 -4.25 2.06
CA LEU A 88 -7.77 -2.80 1.86
C LEU A 88 -6.51 -2.25 1.16
N LEU A 89 -5.32 -2.70 1.56
CA LEU A 89 -4.06 -2.29 0.93
C LEU A 89 -4.00 -2.68 -0.55
N PHE A 90 -4.37 -3.92 -0.86
CA PHE A 90 -4.43 -4.39 -2.25
C PHE A 90 -5.49 -3.66 -3.06
N ALA A 91 -6.66 -3.39 -2.48
CA ALA A 91 -7.70 -2.60 -3.13
C ALA A 91 -7.20 -1.20 -3.49
N ILE A 92 -6.54 -0.50 -2.55
CA ILE A 92 -5.95 0.83 -2.79
C ILE A 92 -4.89 0.76 -3.89
N ALA A 93 -3.98 -0.22 -3.84
CA ALA A 93 -2.93 -0.38 -4.84
C ALA A 93 -3.54 -0.60 -6.25
N ILE A 94 -4.51 -1.51 -6.38
CA ILE A 94 -5.17 -1.81 -7.65
C ILE A 94 -5.93 -0.58 -8.18
N ILE A 95 -6.71 0.08 -7.33
CA ILE A 95 -7.50 1.26 -7.71
C ILE A 95 -6.59 2.38 -8.20
N TYR A 96 -5.53 2.70 -7.44
CA TYR A 96 -4.56 3.72 -7.80
C TYR A 96 -3.95 3.42 -9.18
N VAL A 97 -3.48 2.19 -9.35
CA VAL A 97 -2.83 1.75 -10.57
C VAL A 97 -3.78 1.83 -11.76
N ARG A 98 -5.03 1.38 -11.64
CA ARG A 98 -6.00 1.48 -12.74
C ARG A 98 -6.40 2.91 -13.09
N LEU A 99 -6.62 3.77 -12.08
CA LEU A 99 -7.10 5.14 -12.31
C LEU A 99 -5.99 6.06 -12.79
N VAL A 100 -4.83 6.01 -12.14
CA VAL A 100 -3.76 7.01 -12.31
C VAL A 100 -2.86 6.67 -13.50
N ILE A 101 -2.42 5.41 -13.62
CA ILE A 101 -1.54 4.99 -14.72
C ILE A 101 -2.35 4.83 -16.01
N GLY A 102 -3.54 4.22 -15.93
CA GLY A 102 -4.40 3.99 -17.10
C GLY A 102 -4.82 5.28 -17.81
N ARG A 103 -5.19 6.32 -17.05
CA ARG A 103 -5.57 7.63 -17.60
C ARG A 103 -4.38 8.56 -17.82
N GLY A 104 -3.41 8.58 -16.90
CA GLY A 104 -2.29 9.52 -16.89
C GLY A 104 -1.24 9.27 -17.99
N ILE A 105 -0.92 8.00 -18.28
CA ILE A 105 0.11 7.70 -19.30
C ILE A 105 -0.35 8.11 -20.70
N MET A 106 -1.62 7.90 -21.05
CA MET A 106 -2.11 8.27 -22.39
C MET A 106 -2.12 9.79 -22.61
N ALA A 107 -2.42 10.57 -21.56
CA ALA A 107 -2.35 12.02 -21.61
C ALA A 107 -0.91 12.54 -21.73
N ARG A 108 0.03 11.98 -20.96
CA ARG A 108 1.46 12.34 -21.02
C ARG A 108 2.12 11.97 -22.34
N VAL A 109 1.84 10.78 -22.89
CA VAL A 109 2.39 10.37 -24.19
C VAL A 109 1.88 11.25 -25.32
N ARG A 110 0.62 11.67 -25.27
CA ARG A 110 0.05 12.63 -26.24
C ARG A 110 0.64 14.04 -26.12
N ALA A 111 1.23 14.40 -24.99
CA ALA A 111 1.90 15.70 -24.80
C ALA A 111 3.40 15.68 -25.18
N MET A 112 3.97 14.49 -25.43
CA MET A 112 5.38 14.30 -25.81
C MET A 112 5.58 14.02 -27.31
N VAL A 113 4.50 13.67 -28.03
CA VAL A 113 4.42 13.57 -29.50
C VAL A 113 3.81 14.86 -30.02
#